data_AF-A0A2L2LBY9-F1
#
_entry.id   AF-A0A2L2LBY9-F1
#
_cell.length_a   1.000
_cell.length_b   1.000
_cell.length_c   1.000
_cell.angle_alpha   90.00
_cell.angle_beta   90.00
_cell.angle_gamma   90.00
#
_symmetry.space_group_name_H-M   'P 1'
#
loop_
_entity.id
_entity.type
_entity.pdbx_description
1 polymer ?
#
loop_
_entity_poly.entity_id
_entity_poly.type
_entity_poly.pdbx_seq_one_letter_code
_entity_poly.pdbx_strand_id
1 'polypeptide(L)'
;MNQMVTTGYQDMNGIWPMPKITRTTKAARTASKYMLLRVSKLTTTHTLIVSWESEYMPYAGGSTSRERRKSMTEIAKRVLERYPDFTLAEIKGPRRSDYLIKARFAVIDAIKRERPDLSYPQIGKFMGGRDHTTIMAAVRAIAERKAKKEWDDL
;
A
#
# COMPACT_ATOMS: atom_id res chain seq x y z
N MET A 1 -51.97 2.86 -15.44
CA MET A 1 -52.56 1.55 -15.09
C MET A 1 -51.69 0.45 -15.68
N ASN A 2 -51.39 -0.59 -14.89
CA ASN A 2 -50.73 -1.88 -15.21
C ASN A 2 -49.28 -1.79 -15.72
N GLN A 3 -48.26 -1.90 -14.85
CA GLN A 3 -47.63 -3.14 -14.34
C GLN A 3 -47.25 -4.17 -15.42
N MET A 4 -45.93 -4.40 -15.55
CA MET A 4 -45.36 -5.71 -15.86
C MET A 4 -44.16 -5.95 -14.94
N VAL A 5 -44.30 -6.98 -14.12
CA VAL A 5 -43.26 -7.58 -13.28
C VAL A 5 -42.50 -8.59 -14.13
N THR A 6 -41.18 -8.66 -13.99
CA THR A 6 -40.40 -9.92 -14.08
C THR A 6 -39.18 -9.72 -13.18
N THR A 7 -39.27 -10.09 -11.91
CA THR A 7 -38.82 -11.39 -11.36
C THR A 7 -37.32 -11.58 -11.58
N GLY A 8 -36.54 -11.34 -10.53
CA GLY A 8 -35.09 -11.24 -10.58
C GLY A 8 -34.35 -12.57 -10.52
N TYR A 9 -33.03 -12.48 -10.36
CA TYR A 9 -32.25 -13.50 -9.66
C TYR A 9 -30.91 -12.93 -9.17
N GLN A 10 -30.71 -12.90 -7.85
CA GLN A 10 -29.38 -12.99 -7.23
C GLN A 10 -28.96 -14.46 -7.27
N ASP A 11 -27.69 -14.76 -7.53
CA ASP A 11 -27.11 -16.06 -7.23
C ASP A 11 -26.00 -15.97 -6.17
N MET A 12 -25.87 -17.05 -5.39
CA MET A 12 -25.15 -17.11 -4.11
C MET A 12 -23.68 -17.56 -4.22
N ASN A 13 -23.10 -17.71 -5.41
CA ASN A 13 -21.73 -18.23 -5.57
C ASN A 13 -20.96 -17.47 -6.66
N GLY A 14 -20.16 -16.49 -6.27
CA GLY A 14 -19.41 -15.58 -7.17
C GLY A 14 -18.36 -16.25 -8.07
N ILE A 15 -18.79 -16.91 -9.15
CA ILE A 15 -17.93 -17.37 -10.24
C ILE A 15 -18.51 -16.87 -11.57
N TRP A 16 -17.74 -16.02 -12.25
CA TRP A 16 -18.08 -15.53 -13.59
C TRP A 16 -17.98 -16.65 -14.64
N PRO A 17 -18.98 -16.88 -15.48
CA PRO A 17 -18.76 -17.63 -16.71
C PRO A 17 -17.95 -16.75 -17.67
N MET A 18 -16.75 -17.21 -18.03
CA MET A 18 -15.95 -16.62 -19.09
C MET A 18 -16.67 -16.85 -20.43
N PRO A 19 -17.08 -15.81 -21.18
CA PRO A 19 -17.81 -16.01 -22.42
C PRO A 19 -16.85 -16.55 -23.48
N LYS A 20 -17.14 -17.74 -24.03
CA LYS A 20 -16.42 -18.28 -25.19
C LYS A 20 -16.84 -17.47 -26.43
N ILE A 21 -15.96 -16.58 -26.90
CA ILE A 21 -16.23 -15.69 -28.03
C ILE A 21 -16.13 -16.49 -29.35
N THR A 22 -17.25 -16.93 -29.89
CA THR A 22 -17.34 -17.36 -31.30
C THR A 22 -17.55 -16.13 -32.19
N ARG A 23 -16.43 -15.60 -32.69
CA ARG A 23 -16.25 -14.54 -33.73
C ARG A 23 -17.24 -13.36 -33.71
N THR A 24 -16.87 -12.28 -33.03
CA THR A 24 -17.51 -10.94 -33.15
C THR A 24 -16.98 -10.19 -34.38
N THR A 25 -17.86 -9.52 -35.14
CA THR A 25 -17.46 -8.60 -36.22
C THR A 25 -16.83 -7.31 -35.66
N LYS A 26 -15.93 -6.68 -36.43
CA LYS A 26 -15.10 -5.53 -35.97
C LYS A 26 -15.95 -4.34 -35.51
N ALA A 27 -17.12 -4.13 -36.12
CA ALA A 27 -18.06 -3.05 -35.76
C ALA A 27 -18.78 -3.30 -34.42
N ALA A 28 -19.14 -4.55 -34.12
CA ALA A 28 -19.82 -4.90 -32.86
C ALA A 28 -18.92 -4.71 -31.62
N ARG A 29 -17.60 -4.91 -31.76
CA ARG A 29 -16.59 -4.58 -30.72
C ARG A 29 -16.46 -3.09 -30.45
N THR A 30 -16.64 -2.24 -31.45
CA THR A 30 -16.55 -0.78 -31.32
C THR A 30 -17.82 -0.20 -30.69
N ALA A 31 -18.99 -0.68 -31.10
CA ALA A 31 -20.26 -0.11 -30.66
C ALA A 31 -20.65 -0.48 -29.21
N SER A 32 -20.24 -1.66 -28.71
CA SER A 32 -20.57 -2.04 -27.32
C SER A 32 -19.73 -1.32 -26.25
N LYS A 33 -18.63 -0.64 -26.65
CA LYS A 33 -17.73 0.08 -25.74
C LYS A 33 -18.26 1.47 -25.33
N TYR A 34 -19.18 2.04 -26.10
CA TYR A 34 -19.76 3.35 -25.84
C TYR A 34 -21.27 3.21 -25.60
N MET A 35 -21.54 2.72 -24.39
CA MET A 35 -22.75 2.85 -23.59
C MET A 35 -23.74 3.93 -24.06
N LEU A 36 -24.99 3.51 -24.32
CA LEU A 36 -26.11 4.43 -24.49
C LEU A 36 -26.53 4.99 -23.13
N LEU A 37 -26.39 6.30 -22.93
CA LEU A 37 -27.08 7.03 -21.86
C LEU A 37 -28.24 7.82 -22.47
N ARG A 38 -29.47 7.56 -22.02
CA ARG A 38 -30.65 8.34 -22.42
C ARG A 38 -30.92 9.41 -21.36
N VAL A 39 -30.77 10.68 -21.70
CA VAL A 39 -31.09 11.81 -20.81
C VAL A 39 -32.48 12.32 -21.14
N SER A 40 -33.36 12.41 -20.14
CA SER A 40 -34.78 12.70 -20.35
C SER A 40 -35.20 14.16 -20.06
N LYS A 41 -34.51 14.93 -19.21
CA LYS A 41 -34.75 16.39 -18.99
C LYS A 41 -33.52 17.07 -18.36
N LEU A 42 -33.29 18.35 -18.67
CA LEU A 42 -32.30 19.22 -18.03
C LEU A 42 -33.00 20.48 -17.50
N THR A 43 -32.86 20.73 -16.20
CA THR A 43 -33.18 22.03 -15.60
C THR A 43 -32.19 22.35 -14.49
N THR A 44 -31.89 23.65 -14.39
CA THR A 44 -31.04 24.36 -13.43
C THR A 44 -29.59 24.59 -13.85
N THR A 45 -29.31 25.87 -14.12
CA THR A 45 -28.00 26.50 -14.16
C THR A 45 -27.34 26.37 -12.78
N HIS A 46 -26.56 25.32 -12.58
CA HIS A 46 -25.48 25.30 -11.62
C HIS A 46 -24.22 24.92 -12.37
N THR A 47 -23.21 25.79 -12.30
CA THR A 47 -21.90 25.53 -12.89
C THR A 47 -21.25 24.39 -12.12
N LEU A 48 -21.37 23.18 -12.65
CA LEU A 48 -20.63 22.03 -12.16
C LEU A 48 -19.17 22.22 -12.57
N ILE A 49 -18.31 22.53 -11.61
CA ILE A 49 -16.87 22.44 -11.79
C ILE A 49 -16.52 20.97 -11.64
N VAL A 50 -16.34 20.28 -12.78
CA VAL A 50 -15.86 18.90 -12.82
C VAL A 50 -14.33 18.95 -12.81
N SER A 51 -13.73 18.80 -11.62
CA SER A 51 -12.30 18.57 -11.49
C SER A 51 -12.00 17.11 -11.84
N TRP A 52 -11.40 16.88 -13.01
CA TRP A 52 -10.87 15.58 -13.41
C TRP A 52 -9.65 15.22 -12.55
N GLU A 53 -9.67 14.08 -11.84
CA GLU A 53 -8.49 13.61 -11.09
C GLU A 53 -7.55 12.73 -11.95
N SER A 54 -8.04 12.11 -13.03
CA SER A 54 -7.21 11.52 -14.13
C SER A 54 -8.07 10.90 -15.24
N GLU A 55 -7.54 10.79 -16.46
CA GLU A 55 -8.16 10.07 -17.58
C GLU A 55 -7.89 8.54 -17.48
N TYR A 56 -8.94 7.73 -17.50
CA TYR A 56 -8.79 6.29 -17.73
C TYR A 56 -8.53 6.04 -19.23
N MET A 57 -7.26 6.02 -19.62
CA MET A 57 -6.82 5.64 -20.96
C MET A 57 -6.35 4.17 -20.94
N PRO A 58 -7.11 3.20 -21.51
CA PRO A 58 -6.71 1.79 -21.48
C PRO A 58 -5.57 1.41 -22.45
N TYR A 59 -4.98 2.37 -23.18
CA TYR A 59 -3.92 2.12 -24.18
C TYR A 59 -2.81 3.18 -24.23
N ALA A 60 -3.00 4.35 -23.63
CA ALA A 60 -1.87 5.22 -23.33
C ALA A 60 -1.47 4.90 -21.90
N GLY A 61 -0.24 4.43 -21.71
CA GLY A 61 0.29 4.03 -20.40
C GLY A 61 0.29 5.20 -19.43
N GLY A 62 -0.88 5.45 -18.81
CA GLY A 62 -1.03 6.36 -17.71
C GLY A 62 -0.05 5.93 -16.64
N SER A 63 0.90 6.80 -16.31
CA SER A 63 1.78 6.56 -15.18
C SER A 63 0.91 6.69 -13.93
N THR A 64 0.30 5.58 -13.49
CA THR A 64 -0.13 5.50 -12.11
C THR A 64 1.11 5.76 -11.28
N SER A 65 1.19 6.92 -10.62
CA SER A 65 2.31 7.30 -9.76
C SER A 65 2.30 6.38 -8.55
N ARG A 66 2.82 5.16 -8.74
CA ARG A 66 2.95 4.21 -7.65
C ARG A 66 3.96 4.80 -6.69
N GLU A 67 3.52 5.08 -5.47
CA GLU A 67 4.37 5.69 -4.47
C GLU A 67 5.68 4.90 -4.35
N ARG A 68 6.81 5.61 -4.52
CA ARG A 68 8.13 4.98 -4.56
C ARG A 68 8.36 4.27 -3.23
N ARG A 69 8.64 2.96 -3.27
CA ARG A 69 9.01 2.21 -2.06
C ARG A 69 10.27 2.80 -1.46
N LYS A 70 10.19 3.18 -0.18
CA LYS A 70 11.32 3.72 0.57
C LYS A 70 12.40 2.66 0.75
N SER A 71 13.66 3.08 0.62
CA SER A 71 14.80 2.20 0.88
C SER A 71 15.03 2.02 2.39
N MET A 72 15.66 0.91 2.81
CA MET A 72 15.97 0.70 4.24
C MET A 72 16.85 1.83 4.81
N THR A 73 17.79 2.32 4.01
CA THR A 73 18.66 3.46 4.36
C THR A 73 17.86 4.74 4.58
N GLU A 74 16.88 5.01 3.72
CA GLU A 74 16.00 6.18 3.80
C GLU A 74 15.12 6.12 5.05
N ILE A 75 14.54 4.95 5.34
CA ILE A 75 13.77 4.71 6.57
C ILE A 75 14.65 4.93 7.80
N ALA A 76 15.85 4.35 7.82
CA ALA A 76 16.76 4.47 8.94
C ALA A 76 17.20 5.93 9.18
N LYS A 77 17.53 6.68 8.11
CA LYS A 77 17.88 8.10 8.20
C LYS A 77 16.75 8.93 8.79
N ARG A 78 15.51 8.71 8.33
CA ARG A 78 14.33 9.42 8.86
C ARG A 78 14.10 9.13 10.35
N VAL A 79 14.29 7.88 10.79
CA VAL A 79 14.18 7.56 12.22
C VAL A 79 15.29 8.21 13.03
N LEU A 80 16.50 8.30 12.49
CA LEU A 80 17.65 8.92 13.13
C LEU A 80 17.52 10.44 13.31
N GLU A 81 16.63 11.13 12.59
CA GLU A 81 16.31 12.54 12.86
C GLU A 81 15.82 12.76 14.30
N ARG A 82 15.25 11.72 14.94
CA ARG A 82 14.82 11.74 16.35
C ARG A 82 15.94 11.37 17.34
N TYR A 83 17.08 10.88 16.85
CA TYR A 83 18.23 10.47 17.65
C TYR A 83 19.49 11.19 17.12
N PRO A 84 19.64 12.51 17.36
CA PRO A 84 20.70 13.31 16.79
C PRO A 84 22.11 12.89 17.23
N ASP A 85 22.22 12.19 18.37
CA ASP A 85 23.48 11.72 18.93
C ASP A 85 24.09 10.51 18.19
N PHE A 86 23.34 9.90 17.27
CA PHE A 86 23.76 8.66 16.63
C PHE A 86 23.77 8.73 15.12
N THR A 87 24.84 8.21 14.54
CA THR A 87 24.97 8.02 13.09
C THR A 87 24.50 6.63 12.65
N LEU A 88 24.18 6.49 11.36
CA LEU A 88 23.81 5.20 10.79
C LEU A 88 24.93 4.14 10.94
N ALA A 89 26.19 4.57 10.97
CA ALA A 89 27.33 3.69 11.19
C ALA A 89 27.34 3.12 12.61
N GLU A 90 27.06 3.94 13.63
CA GLU A 90 27.01 3.52 15.03
C GLU A 90 25.83 2.58 15.33
N ILE A 91 24.69 2.80 14.67
CA ILE A 91 23.55 1.87 14.74
C ILE A 91 23.95 0.48 14.22
N LYS A 92 24.75 0.41 13.16
CA LYS A 92 25.26 -0.86 12.61
C LYS A 92 26.43 -1.42 13.43
N GLY A 93 27.16 -0.58 14.15
CA GLY A 93 28.32 -0.97 14.96
C GLY A 93 27.98 -1.83 16.18
N PRO A 94 29.01 -2.38 16.85
CA PRO A 94 28.85 -3.37 17.93
C PRO A 94 28.43 -2.74 19.28
N ARG A 95 28.52 -1.42 19.45
CA ARG A 95 28.26 -0.71 20.72
C ARG A 95 26.84 -0.96 21.25
N ARG A 96 26.72 -1.12 22.58
CA ARG A 96 25.51 -1.53 23.31
C ARG A 96 25.14 -0.60 24.48
N SER A 97 25.16 0.71 24.26
CA SER A 97 24.58 1.66 25.23
C SER A 97 23.05 1.59 25.15
N ASP A 98 22.34 1.69 26.27
CA ASP A 98 20.87 1.57 26.33
C ASP A 98 20.17 2.53 25.38
N TYR A 99 20.61 3.79 25.34
CA TYR A 99 20.05 4.79 24.44
C TYR A 99 20.31 4.46 22.95
N LEU A 100 21.48 3.91 22.63
CA LEU A 100 21.82 3.44 21.28
C LEU A 100 21.00 2.19 20.89
N ILE A 101 20.76 1.28 21.84
CA ILE A 101 19.92 0.10 21.62
C ILE A 101 18.48 0.54 21.35
N LYS A 102 17.98 1.53 22.09
CA LYS A 102 16.67 2.13 21.88
C LYS A 102 16.52 2.67 20.45
N ALA A 103 17.46 3.51 20.00
CA ALA A 103 17.49 4.02 18.62
C ALA A 103 17.55 2.90 17.58
N ARG A 104 18.37 1.87 17.82
CA ARG A 104 18.49 0.70 16.95
C ARG A 104 17.20 -0.10 16.84
N PHE A 105 16.49 -0.26 17.95
CA PHE A 105 15.20 -0.93 18.01
C PHE A 105 14.14 -0.13 17.24
N ALA A 106 14.11 1.20 17.40
CA ALA A 106 13.24 2.08 16.63
C ALA A 106 13.47 1.94 15.11
N VAL A 107 14.73 1.86 14.66
CA VAL A 107 15.06 1.63 13.24
C VAL A 107 14.54 0.26 12.76
N ILE A 108 14.75 -0.81 13.55
CA ILE A 108 14.28 -2.16 13.19
C ILE A 108 12.76 -2.21 13.07
N ASP A 109 12.04 -1.62 14.02
CA ASP A 109 10.57 -1.56 14.03
C ASP A 109 10.02 -0.76 12.84
N ALA A 110 10.60 0.41 12.55
CA ALA A 110 10.21 1.23 11.41
C ALA A 110 10.42 0.51 10.07
N ILE A 111 11.57 -0.16 9.90
CA ILE A 111 11.84 -0.97 8.72
C ILE A 111 10.79 -2.08 8.58
N LYS A 112 10.46 -2.79 9.67
CA LYS A 112 9.49 -3.88 9.58
C LYS A 112 8.08 -3.39 9.28
N ARG A 113 7.71 -2.21 9.79
CA ARG A 113 6.41 -1.57 9.55
C ARG A 113 6.24 -1.10 8.10
N GLU A 114 7.25 -0.45 7.54
CA GLU A 114 7.17 0.12 6.19
C GLU A 114 7.53 -0.87 5.09
N ARG A 115 8.33 -1.88 5.42
CA ARG A 115 8.80 -2.92 4.50
C ARG A 115 8.50 -4.30 5.06
N PRO A 116 7.21 -4.69 5.13
CA PRO A 116 6.82 -6.01 5.62
C PRO A 116 7.35 -7.14 4.73
N ASP A 117 7.66 -6.84 3.47
CA ASP A 117 8.26 -7.73 2.47
C ASP A 117 9.66 -8.23 2.84
N LEU A 118 10.38 -7.53 3.75
CA LEU A 118 11.71 -7.94 4.17
C LEU A 118 11.66 -9.03 5.24
N SER A 119 12.51 -10.05 5.04
CA SER A 119 12.75 -11.12 5.99
C SER A 119 13.69 -10.69 7.13
N TYR A 120 13.63 -11.36 8.28
CA TYR A 120 14.52 -11.06 9.42
C TYR A 120 16.02 -11.19 9.09
N PRO A 121 16.48 -12.18 8.31
CA PRO A 121 17.88 -12.24 7.88
C PRO A 121 18.32 -11.05 7.03
N GLN A 122 17.46 -10.54 6.14
CA GLN A 122 17.76 -9.36 5.32
C GLN A 122 17.92 -8.09 6.17
N ILE A 123 17.05 -7.92 7.18
CA ILE A 123 17.16 -6.83 8.14
C ILE A 123 18.44 -6.97 8.96
N GLY A 124 18.78 -8.18 9.41
CA GLY A 124 20.03 -8.47 10.12
C GLY A 124 21.27 -8.10 9.32
N LYS A 125 21.32 -8.47 8.05
CA LYS A 125 22.39 -8.10 7.11
C LYS A 125 22.54 -6.59 6.99
N PHE A 126 21.43 -5.85 6.85
CA PHE A 126 21.46 -4.38 6.78
C PHE A 126 22.00 -3.74 8.07
N MET A 127 21.68 -4.32 9.22
CA MET A 127 22.05 -3.84 10.56
C MET A 127 23.49 -4.19 10.96
N GLY A 128 24.39 -4.45 10.00
CA GLY A 128 25.79 -4.78 10.24
C GLY A 128 26.08 -6.28 10.34
N GLY A 129 25.26 -7.12 9.70
CA GLY A 129 25.47 -8.57 9.71
C GLY A 129 25.02 -9.27 11.00
N ARG A 130 23.97 -8.76 11.65
CA ARG A 130 23.41 -9.36 12.87
C ARG A 130 22.59 -10.59 12.55
N ASP A 131 22.60 -11.56 13.46
CA ASP A 131 21.77 -12.76 13.35
C ASP A 131 20.28 -12.43 13.31
N HIS A 132 19.53 -13.19 12.52
CA HIS A 132 18.09 -13.03 12.37
C HIS A 132 17.34 -13.21 13.70
N THR A 133 17.85 -14.06 14.60
CA THR A 133 17.34 -14.24 15.96
C THR A 133 17.44 -12.97 16.80
N THR A 134 18.50 -12.17 16.60
CA THR A 134 18.66 -10.87 17.27
C THR A 134 17.57 -9.89 16.82
N ILE A 135 17.25 -9.89 15.52
CA ILE A 135 16.17 -9.05 14.99
C ILE A 135 14.81 -9.53 15.52
N MET A 136 14.57 -10.84 15.57
CA MET A 136 13.34 -11.39 16.16
C MET A 136 13.18 -11.00 17.64
N ALA A 137 14.26 -11.12 18.42
CA ALA A 137 14.26 -10.74 19.83
C ALA A 137 13.98 -9.23 20.01
N ALA A 138 14.59 -8.38 19.18
CA ALA A 138 14.32 -6.93 19.19
C ALA A 138 12.85 -6.61 18.90
N VAL A 139 12.27 -7.22 17.86
CA VAL A 139 10.85 -7.01 17.50
C VAL A 139 9.92 -7.47 18.62
N ARG A 140 10.18 -8.61 19.26
CA ARG A 140 9.41 -9.10 20.42
C ARG A 140 9.50 -8.14 21.61
N ALA A 141 10.71 -7.73 21.97
CA ALA A 141 10.92 -6.79 23.07
C ALA A 141 10.21 -5.45 22.85
N ILE A 142 10.19 -4.93 21.61
CA ILE A 142 9.45 -3.72 21.25
C ILE A 142 7.94 -3.94 21.36
N ALA A 143 7.43 -5.07 20.88
CA ALA A 143 6.01 -5.40 20.97
C ALA A 143 5.54 -5.48 22.43
N GLU A 144 6.33 -6.09 23.31
CA GLU A 144 6.06 -6.15 24.75
C GLU A 144 6.06 -4.75 25.39
N ARG A 145 7.03 -3.89 25.06
CA ARG A 145 7.09 -2.52 25.57
C ARG A 145 5.93 -1.66 25.07
N LYS A 146 5.51 -1.84 23.81
CA LYS A 146 4.31 -1.20 23.25
C LYS A 146 3.04 -1.64 23.98
N ALA A 147 2.93 -2.93 24.32
CA ALA A 147 1.79 -3.44 25.09
C ALA A 147 1.70 -2.82 26.49
N LYS A 148 2.86 -2.59 27.13
CA LYS A 148 2.96 -1.89 28.41
C LYS A 148 2.78 -0.36 28.32
N LYS A 149 2.66 0.20 27.10
CA LYS A 149 2.66 1.65 26.83
C LYS A 149 3.94 2.36 27.29
N GLU A 150 5.06 1.64 27.34
CA GLU A 150 6.38 2.16 27.74
C GLU A 150 7.25 2.55 26.50
N TRP A 151 6.66 2.53 25.30
CA TRP A 151 7.36 2.72 24.04
C TRP A 151 6.79 3.90 23.24
N ASP A 152 7.31 5.09 23.49
CA ASP A 152 6.89 6.36 22.86
C ASP A 152 7.80 6.80 21.70
N ASP A 153 8.32 5.86 20.92
CA ASP A 153 9.27 6.18 19.82
C ASP A 153 8.60 6.28 18.42
N LEU A 154 7.26 6.35 18.37
CA LEU A 154 6.50 6.52 17.13
C LEU A 154 5.78 7.86 17.05
#